data_AF-A0A060HUW3-F1
#
_entry.id   AF-A0A060HUW3-F1
#
_cell.length_a   1.000
_cell.length_b   1.000
_cell.length_c   1.000
_cell.angle_alpha   90.00
_cell.angle_beta   90.00
_cell.angle_gamma   90.00
#
_symmetry.space_group_name_H-M   'P 1'
#
loop_
_entity.id
_entity.type
_entity.pdbx_description
1 polymer ?
#
loop_
_entity_poly.entity_id
_entity_poly.type
_entity_poly.pdbx_seq_one_letter_code
_entity_poly.pdbx_strand_id
1 'polypeptide(L)'
;MLKRRFYTAISGLDMKIDRLQVGNVTFVRSHSQIPEDTLAQKAFSKLMATTPDDLNLFECMLKDKFTKCAIAVIDVEADDEKTAEEVSEDEIEKALNVLRFYLAGLSENDPFFYKMFIGIEGITNTGLTATVIIDDDNQKFFFSSSRKGAHRGYELDSTKYQKMLDFHFERVSAILATPEDSRSQMENSILTSIIFFGSGMNERLLRNTFVSFVIALESCLLRRCEKDKSGNIANGMCAMLQIKPEYRRAIHEKVESYYDIRSDIVHEGVDNVVEGMVFEICYLTFNTIMRLVAHSKEIKDKDELRKKIREELKEINRKTKAQCT
;
A
#
# COMPACT_ATOMS: atom_id res chain seq x y z
N MET A 1 -18.12 19.88 15.68
CA MET A 1 -17.24 19.59 14.54
C MET A 1 -17.04 20.78 13.64
N LEU A 2 -15.79 21.23 13.51
CA LEU A 2 -15.36 22.22 12.54
C LEU A 2 -14.76 21.50 11.33
N LYS A 3 -15.06 21.98 10.13
CA LYS A 3 -14.37 21.51 8.92
C LYS A 3 -12.97 22.10 8.88
N ARG A 4 -11.96 21.23 8.85
CA ARG A 4 -10.54 21.58 8.78
C ARG A 4 -9.95 21.00 7.50
N ARG A 5 -8.99 21.70 6.91
CA ARG A 5 -8.25 21.24 5.73
C ARG A 5 -6.81 20.98 6.10
N PHE A 6 -6.33 19.78 5.82
CA PHE A 6 -4.98 19.34 6.13
C PHE A 6 -4.15 19.24 4.85
N TYR A 7 -2.87 19.59 4.98
CA TYR A 7 -1.87 19.55 3.91
C TYR A 7 -0.62 18.90 4.46
N THR A 8 -0.11 17.87 3.78
CA THR A 8 1.16 17.25 4.17
C THR A 8 1.99 16.84 2.97
N ALA A 9 3.31 16.95 3.09
CA ALA A 9 4.25 16.56 2.07
C ALA A 9 4.39 15.02 2.04
N ILE A 10 4.50 14.48 0.83
CA ILE A 10 4.61 13.05 0.57
C ILE A 10 6.01 12.75 0.03
N SER A 11 6.73 11.95 0.80
CA SER A 11 8.02 11.39 0.44
C SER A 11 7.87 10.25 -0.59
N GLY A 12 8.88 10.08 -1.43
CA GLY A 12 8.98 8.93 -2.33
C GLY A 12 8.02 8.93 -3.52
N LEU A 13 7.18 9.95 -3.70
CA LEU A 13 6.27 10.10 -4.85
C LEU A 13 6.62 11.34 -5.68
N ASP A 14 6.89 11.15 -6.96
CA ASP A 14 7.17 12.22 -7.92
C ASP A 14 6.02 12.35 -8.92
N MET A 15 5.11 13.29 -8.69
CA MET A 15 3.95 13.50 -9.55
C MET A 15 4.30 14.33 -10.78
N LYS A 16 4.05 13.75 -11.97
CA LYS A 16 4.10 14.47 -13.26
C LYS A 16 2.73 14.93 -13.73
N ILE A 17 1.66 14.37 -13.17
CA ILE A 17 0.28 14.86 -13.31
C ILE A 17 -0.03 15.91 -12.24
N ASP A 18 -0.91 16.87 -12.53
CA ASP A 18 -1.22 17.97 -11.60
C ASP A 18 -1.95 17.51 -10.35
N ARG A 19 -2.89 16.56 -10.51
CA ARG A 19 -3.79 16.13 -9.45
C ARG A 19 -4.17 14.66 -9.59
N LEU A 20 -4.29 13.96 -8.46
CA LEU A 20 -4.85 12.62 -8.37
C LEU A 20 -5.76 12.49 -7.15
N GLN A 21 -6.98 11.99 -7.34
CA GLN A 21 -7.92 11.72 -6.24
C GLN A 21 -7.88 10.24 -5.85
N VAL A 22 -7.69 9.95 -4.56
CA VAL A 22 -7.71 8.61 -3.98
C VAL A 22 -8.59 8.61 -2.73
N GLY A 23 -9.79 8.04 -2.84
CA GLY A 23 -10.77 8.18 -1.77
C GLY A 23 -11.12 9.65 -1.53
N ASN A 24 -11.01 10.09 -0.28
CA ASN A 24 -11.23 11.49 0.11
C ASN A 24 -9.97 12.36 0.04
N VAL A 25 -8.82 11.78 -0.32
CA VAL A 25 -7.52 12.48 -0.37
C VAL A 25 -7.21 12.89 -1.80
N THR A 26 -6.81 14.16 -1.97
CA THR A 26 -6.29 14.68 -3.22
C THR A 26 -4.77 14.82 -3.13
N PHE A 27 -4.03 14.13 -3.98
CA PHE A 27 -2.61 14.40 -4.17
C PHE A 27 -2.44 15.47 -5.24
N VAL A 28 -1.64 16.49 -4.95
CA VAL A 28 -1.32 17.58 -5.88
C VAL A 28 0.17 17.65 -6.13
N ARG A 29 0.53 17.96 -7.36
CA ARG A 29 1.91 18.29 -7.71
C ARG A 29 2.25 19.66 -7.14
N SER A 30 3.26 19.71 -6.28
CA SER A 30 3.79 20.91 -5.61
C SER A 30 3.68 22.20 -6.44
N HIS A 31 4.26 22.21 -7.64
CA HIS A 31 4.39 23.43 -8.45
C HIS A 31 3.11 23.87 -9.17
N SER A 32 2.06 23.05 -9.15
CA SER A 32 0.89 23.29 -10.01
C SER A 32 -0.22 24.09 -9.33
N GLN A 33 -0.42 23.97 -8.01
CA GLN A 33 -1.69 24.39 -7.41
C GLN A 33 -1.71 24.77 -5.92
N ILE A 34 -0.60 24.73 -5.17
CA ILE A 34 -0.63 25.37 -3.84
C ILE A 34 -0.61 26.87 -4.11
N PRO A 35 -1.63 27.65 -3.72
CA PRO A 35 -1.48 29.09 -3.77
C PRO A 35 -0.42 29.42 -2.72
N GLU A 36 0.79 29.72 -3.17
CA GLU A 36 1.94 30.15 -2.35
C GLU A 36 1.52 31.23 -1.34
N ASP A 37 0.49 32.01 -1.69
CA ASP A 37 -0.10 33.10 -0.91
C ASP A 37 -1.13 32.72 0.17
N THR A 38 -1.58 31.46 0.33
CA THR A 38 -2.70 31.17 1.28
C THR A 38 -2.41 30.25 2.46
N LEU A 39 -1.49 29.30 2.37
CA LEU A 39 -1.18 28.38 3.47
C LEU A 39 0.00 28.86 4.29
N ALA A 40 1.11 29.12 3.60
CA ALA A 40 2.27 29.78 4.16
C ALA A 40 1.82 31.08 4.84
N GLN A 41 1.35 32.08 4.09
CA GLN A 41 1.05 33.41 4.65
C GLN A 41 0.03 33.39 5.80
N LYS A 42 -1.01 32.54 5.74
CA LYS A 42 -2.00 32.45 6.84
C LYS A 42 -1.45 31.72 8.06
N ALA A 43 -0.69 30.63 7.90
CA ALA A 43 0.00 29.97 9.01
C ALA A 43 1.05 30.90 9.62
N PHE A 44 1.84 31.59 8.79
CA PHE A 44 2.83 32.60 9.18
C PHE A 44 2.21 33.75 9.99
N SER A 45 1.08 34.31 9.53
CA SER A 45 0.39 35.41 10.24
C SER A 45 -0.16 35.02 11.62
N LYS A 46 -0.42 33.72 11.84
CA LYS A 46 -0.95 33.19 13.10
C LYS A 46 0.13 32.67 14.05
N LEU A 47 1.25 32.14 13.53
CA LEU A 47 2.24 31.44 14.35
C LEU A 47 3.19 32.37 15.11
N MET A 48 3.46 33.60 14.66
CA MET A 48 4.60 34.35 15.20
C MET A 48 4.35 35.82 15.55
N ALA A 49 4.49 36.08 16.85
CA ALA A 49 5.17 37.24 17.42
C ALA A 49 6.62 36.87 17.81
N THR A 50 7.48 36.58 16.82
CA THR A 50 8.93 36.28 17.03
C THR A 50 9.80 36.92 15.93
N THR A 51 11.12 36.74 16.04
CA THR A 51 12.17 37.47 15.32
C THR A 51 12.23 37.14 13.80
N PRO A 52 12.75 38.08 12.96
CA PRO A 52 12.85 37.89 11.51
C PRO A 52 13.70 36.70 11.02
N ASP A 53 14.71 36.28 11.79
CA ASP A 53 15.61 35.19 11.38
C ASP A 53 14.95 33.81 11.48
N ASP A 54 14.13 33.59 12.52
CA ASP A 54 13.34 32.36 12.67
C ASP A 54 12.29 32.23 11.55
N LEU A 55 11.74 33.36 11.09
CA LEU A 55 10.81 33.41 9.96
C LEU A 55 11.48 32.96 8.66
N ASN A 56 12.67 33.47 8.37
CA ASN A 56 13.41 33.10 7.14
C ASN A 56 13.79 31.62 7.14
N LEU A 57 14.25 31.08 8.26
CA LEU A 57 14.60 29.66 8.37
C LEU A 57 13.37 28.76 8.19
N PHE A 58 12.25 29.09 8.85
CA PHE A 58 11.01 28.35 8.74
C PHE A 58 10.40 28.42 7.33
N GLU A 59 10.46 29.59 6.67
CA GLU A 59 10.12 29.75 5.25
C GLU A 59 10.96 28.85 4.34
N CYS A 60 12.28 28.84 4.53
CA CYS A 60 13.16 27.99 3.74
C CYS A 60 12.81 26.50 3.93
N MET A 61 12.53 26.07 5.17
CA MET A 61 12.14 24.69 5.46
C MET A 61 10.80 24.31 4.83
N LEU A 62 9.78 25.18 4.93
CA LEU A 62 8.47 24.93 4.32
C LEU A 62 8.57 24.92 2.79
N LYS A 63 9.28 25.88 2.20
CA LYS A 63 9.53 25.91 0.76
C LYS A 63 10.25 24.63 0.34
N ASP A 64 11.31 24.21 1.01
CA ASP A 64 12.05 23.00 0.63
C ASP A 64 11.16 21.73 0.66
N LYS A 65 10.37 21.56 1.73
CA LYS A 65 9.48 20.40 1.90
C LYS A 65 8.31 20.38 0.91
N PHE A 66 7.67 21.53 0.69
CA PHE A 66 6.46 21.59 -0.14
C PHE A 66 6.77 21.86 -1.62
N THR A 67 7.96 22.32 -1.99
CA THR A 67 8.30 22.58 -3.41
C THR A 67 8.78 21.33 -4.14
N LYS A 68 9.36 20.34 -3.44
CA LYS A 68 10.01 19.19 -4.08
C LYS A 68 9.20 17.90 -4.07
N CYS A 69 8.10 17.88 -3.32
CA CYS A 69 7.33 16.67 -3.05
C CYS A 69 5.90 16.76 -3.60
N ALA A 70 5.26 15.61 -3.78
CA ALA A 70 3.80 15.57 -3.89
C ALA A 70 3.17 16.00 -2.56
N ILE A 71 1.96 16.54 -2.58
CA ILE A 71 1.26 16.98 -1.36
C ILE A 71 -0.09 16.30 -1.29
N ALA A 72 -0.40 15.69 -0.15
CA ALA A 72 -1.73 15.20 0.13
C ALA A 72 -2.57 16.32 0.77
N VAL A 73 -3.81 16.44 0.30
CA VAL A 73 -4.81 17.40 0.76
C VAL A 73 -6.08 16.63 1.13
N ILE A 74 -6.62 16.89 2.31
CA ILE A 74 -7.88 16.31 2.78
C ILE A 74 -8.67 17.33 3.60
N ASP A 75 -9.99 17.28 3.48
CA ASP A 75 -10.92 17.98 4.36
C ASP A 75 -11.46 16.99 5.40
N VAL A 76 -11.35 17.30 6.69
CA VAL A 76 -11.85 16.47 7.80
C VAL A 76 -12.76 17.27 8.73
N GLU A 77 -13.72 16.60 9.35
CA GLU A 77 -14.54 17.15 10.42
C GLU A 77 -14.08 16.59 11.76
N ALA A 78 -13.70 17.48 12.67
CA ALA A 78 -13.23 17.09 13.99
C ALA A 78 -13.56 18.17 15.04
N ASP A 79 -13.50 17.81 16.30
CA ASP A 79 -13.77 18.76 17.40
C ASP A 79 -12.51 19.56 17.76
N ASP A 80 -11.34 18.93 17.79
CA ASP A 80 -10.05 19.58 18.05
C ASP A 80 -8.99 19.29 16.97
N GLU A 81 -7.89 20.03 17.04
CA GLU A 81 -6.80 19.98 16.05
C GLU A 81 -6.06 18.65 16.06
N LYS A 82 -5.87 18.04 17.22
CA LYS A 82 -5.14 16.78 17.36
C LYS A 82 -5.93 15.63 16.74
N THR A 83 -7.23 15.54 17.04
CA THR A 83 -8.10 14.55 16.37
C THR A 83 -8.17 14.79 14.87
N ALA A 84 -8.16 16.05 14.42
CA ALA A 84 -8.13 16.35 12.99
C ALA A 84 -6.84 15.85 12.31
N GLU A 85 -5.69 16.00 12.96
CA GLU A 85 -4.39 15.50 12.50
C GLU A 85 -4.40 13.96 12.45
N GLU A 86 -4.73 13.29 13.55
CA GLU A 86 -4.79 11.82 13.63
C GLU A 86 -5.70 11.21 12.56
N VAL A 87 -6.90 11.77 12.35
CA VAL A 87 -7.85 11.32 11.32
C VAL A 87 -7.31 11.60 9.91
N SER A 88 -6.67 12.77 9.70
CA SER A 88 -6.11 13.11 8.39
C SER A 88 -4.96 12.19 8.02
N GLU A 89 -4.06 11.88 8.96
CA GLU A 89 -2.94 10.98 8.74
C GLU A 89 -3.40 9.56 8.41
N ASP A 90 -4.39 9.02 9.13
CA ASP A 90 -4.95 7.69 8.87
C ASP A 90 -5.59 7.59 7.47
N GLU A 91 -6.39 8.59 7.08
CA GLU A 91 -7.01 8.63 5.75
C GLU A 91 -5.99 8.80 4.63
N ILE A 92 -4.96 9.64 4.84
CA ILE A 92 -3.85 9.80 3.91
C ILE A 92 -3.05 8.50 3.77
N GLU A 93 -2.79 7.80 4.86
CA GLU A 93 -2.06 6.53 4.83
C GLU A 93 -2.87 5.43 4.12
N LYS A 94 -4.20 5.36 4.30
CA LYS A 94 -5.06 4.47 3.51
C LYS A 94 -4.98 4.79 2.01
N ALA A 95 -5.01 6.08 1.65
CA ALA A 95 -4.87 6.51 0.26
C ALA A 95 -3.50 6.17 -0.33
N LEU A 96 -2.43 6.36 0.44
CA LEU A 96 -1.07 5.98 0.07
C LEU A 96 -0.93 4.47 -0.11
N ASN A 97 -1.57 3.66 0.73
CA ASN A 97 -1.60 2.21 0.57
C ASN A 97 -2.24 1.77 -0.76
N VAL A 98 -3.32 2.44 -1.17
CA VAL A 98 -3.92 2.22 -2.51
C VAL A 98 -2.92 2.57 -3.60
N LEU A 99 -2.23 3.71 -3.51
CA LEU A 99 -1.21 4.09 -4.48
C LEU A 99 -0.08 3.07 -4.58
N ARG A 100 0.47 2.64 -3.44
CA ARG A 100 1.54 1.62 -3.38
C ARG A 100 1.09 0.32 -4.05
N PHE A 101 -0.12 -0.15 -3.73
CA PHE A 101 -0.70 -1.35 -4.35
C PHE A 101 -0.74 -1.25 -5.87
N TYR A 102 -1.25 -0.15 -6.42
CA TYR A 102 -1.36 0.03 -7.87
C TYR A 102 0.00 0.19 -8.55
N LEU A 103 0.90 0.98 -7.97
CA LEU A 103 2.24 1.19 -8.52
C LEU A 103 3.07 -0.10 -8.50
N ALA A 104 2.82 -1.02 -7.56
CA ALA A 104 3.44 -2.34 -7.51
C ALA A 104 3.22 -3.12 -8.81
N GLY A 105 1.99 -3.10 -9.32
CA GLY A 105 1.62 -3.77 -10.56
C GLY A 105 2.18 -3.13 -11.83
N LEU A 106 2.70 -1.90 -11.75
CA LEU A 106 3.21 -1.14 -12.88
C LEU A 106 4.74 -1.07 -12.95
N SER A 107 5.42 -1.59 -11.94
CA SER A 107 6.88 -1.57 -11.84
C SER A 107 7.48 -2.71 -12.66
N GLU A 108 7.45 -2.54 -13.98
CA GLU A 108 8.04 -3.49 -14.93
C GLU A 108 9.57 -3.54 -14.72
N ASN A 109 10.13 -4.74 -14.52
CA ASN A 109 11.56 -5.01 -14.38
C ASN A 109 12.27 -4.47 -13.12
N ASP A 110 11.53 -4.09 -12.07
CA ASP A 110 12.13 -3.78 -10.77
C ASP A 110 12.15 -5.04 -9.88
N PRO A 111 13.32 -5.64 -9.58
CA PRO A 111 13.41 -6.79 -8.69
C PRO A 111 12.95 -6.48 -7.26
N PHE A 112 12.83 -5.20 -6.90
CA PHE A 112 12.38 -4.72 -5.61
C PHE A 112 11.02 -4.02 -5.68
N PHE A 113 10.17 -4.31 -6.69
CA PHE A 113 8.85 -3.68 -6.81
C PHE A 113 7.97 -3.84 -5.57
N TYR A 114 8.26 -4.82 -4.70
CA TYR A 114 7.60 -5.05 -3.42
C TYR A 114 8.01 -4.06 -2.31
N LYS A 115 8.91 -3.09 -2.60
CA LYS A 115 9.39 -2.05 -1.67
C LYS A 115 9.26 -0.67 -2.31
N MET A 116 8.29 0.13 -1.87
CA MET A 116 8.02 1.44 -2.48
C MET A 116 8.53 2.63 -1.67
N PHE A 117 8.39 2.58 -0.34
CA PHE A 117 8.79 3.69 0.54
C PHE A 117 8.17 5.04 0.15
N ILE A 118 6.93 5.00 -0.33
CA ILE A 118 6.09 6.20 -0.56
C ILE A 118 5.36 6.47 0.74
N GLY A 119 5.30 7.69 1.25
CA GLY A 119 4.48 7.98 2.43
C GLY A 119 4.66 9.38 2.99
N ILE A 120 4.01 9.67 4.12
CA ILE A 120 4.06 10.99 4.74
C ILE A 120 5.51 11.33 5.11
N GLU A 121 5.96 12.52 4.70
CA GLU A 121 7.30 13.04 4.98
C GLU A 121 7.52 13.16 6.49
N GLY A 122 8.66 12.66 6.99
CA GLY A 122 8.97 12.62 8.42
C GLY A 122 8.44 11.38 9.17
N ILE A 123 7.43 10.68 8.63
CA ILE A 123 6.97 9.38 9.14
C ILE A 123 7.69 8.25 8.39
N THR A 124 7.80 8.39 7.07
CA THR A 124 8.44 7.36 6.23
C THR A 124 9.96 7.49 6.29
N ASN A 125 10.63 6.42 6.73
CA ASN A 125 12.08 6.38 6.87
C ASN A 125 12.79 6.28 5.50
N THR A 126 12.92 7.40 4.80
CA THR A 126 13.78 7.52 3.62
C THR A 126 15.02 8.37 3.94
N GLY A 127 16.16 8.08 3.32
CA GLY A 127 17.38 8.87 3.51
C GLY A 127 18.67 8.07 3.57
N LEU A 128 19.80 8.77 3.75
CA LEU A 128 21.11 8.15 3.94
C LEU A 128 21.32 7.89 5.44
N THR A 129 21.52 6.63 5.80
CA THR A 129 22.02 6.25 7.14
C THR A 129 23.53 6.07 7.03
N ALA A 130 24.29 6.89 7.75
CA ALA A 130 25.72 6.69 7.96
C ALA A 130 25.94 6.00 9.31
N THR A 131 26.73 4.94 9.30
CA THR A 131 27.12 4.19 10.50
C THR A 131 28.63 4.24 10.63
N VAL A 132 29.09 4.71 11.78
CA VAL A 132 30.50 4.66 12.18
C VAL A 132 30.62 3.59 13.26
N ILE A 133 31.49 2.62 13.04
CA ILE A 133 31.88 1.62 14.04
C ILE A 133 33.31 1.95 14.43
N ILE A 134 33.60 2.03 15.72
CA ILE A 134 34.94 2.28 16.25
C ILE A 134 35.28 1.08 17.14
N ASP A 135 36.44 0.47 16.90
CA ASP A 135 36.93 -0.63 17.73
C ASP A 135 37.31 -0.12 19.13
N ASP A 136 37.29 -1.01 20.14
CA ASP A 136 37.54 -0.66 21.54
C ASP A 136 38.90 0.02 21.79
N ASP A 137 39.88 -0.23 20.93
CA ASP A 137 41.23 0.36 21.00
C ASP A 137 41.33 1.75 20.32
N ASN A 138 40.24 2.23 19.72
CA ASN A 138 40.15 3.44 18.90
C ASN A 138 41.17 3.50 17.73
N GLN A 139 41.79 2.38 17.34
CA GLN A 139 42.78 2.35 16.26
C GLN A 139 42.14 2.11 14.90
N LYS A 140 40.93 1.56 14.87
CA LYS A 140 40.19 1.27 13.64
C LYS A 140 38.80 1.88 13.70
N PHE A 141 38.41 2.49 12.58
CA PHE A 141 37.03 2.85 12.37
C PHE A 141 36.55 2.29 11.02
N PHE A 142 35.29 1.90 11.00
CA PHE A 142 34.58 1.50 9.80
C PHE A 142 33.45 2.49 9.56
N PHE A 143 33.49 3.16 8.41
CA PHE A 143 32.39 3.99 7.93
C PHE A 143 31.61 3.19 6.90
N SER A 144 30.30 3.05 7.13
CA SER A 144 29.37 2.60 6.10
C SER A 144 28.27 3.62 5.91
N SER A 145 27.81 3.75 4.67
CA SER A 145 26.58 4.47 4.37
C SER A 145 25.63 3.52 3.67
N SER A 146 24.38 3.53 4.08
CA SER A 146 23.30 2.78 3.46
C SER A 146 22.14 3.73 3.20
N ARG A 147 21.51 3.62 2.03
CA ARG A 147 20.26 4.34 1.78
C ARG A 147 19.10 3.52 2.32
N LYS A 148 18.24 4.15 3.09
CA LYS A 148 16.89 3.67 3.42
C LYS A 148 15.92 4.33 2.44
N GLY A 149 14.94 3.56 1.98
CA GLY A 149 13.95 4.06 1.03
C GLY A 149 14.37 3.92 -0.43
N ALA A 150 13.50 4.39 -1.33
CA ALA A 150 13.74 4.39 -2.76
C ALA A 150 14.93 5.31 -3.14
N HIS A 151 15.71 4.92 -4.15
CA HIS A 151 16.81 5.75 -4.65
C HIS A 151 16.32 7.05 -5.30
N ARG A 152 15.15 6.99 -5.95
CA ARG A 152 14.42 8.10 -6.55
C ARG A 152 12.95 7.94 -6.20
N GLY A 153 12.21 9.06 -6.18
CA GLY A 153 10.76 9.00 -6.03
C GLY A 153 10.13 8.18 -7.16
N TYR A 154 9.07 7.45 -6.84
CA TYR A 154 8.25 6.77 -7.82
C TYR A 154 7.56 7.82 -8.68
N GLU A 155 7.95 7.85 -9.95
CA GLU A 155 7.34 8.76 -10.91
C GLU A 155 5.91 8.29 -11.23
N LEU A 156 4.93 9.18 -11.07
CA LEU A 156 3.55 8.99 -11.47
C LEU A 156 3.21 9.98 -12.60
N ASP A 157 3.22 9.47 -13.82
CA ASP A 157 2.88 10.19 -15.04
C ASP A 157 1.49 9.81 -15.57
N SER A 158 1.07 10.48 -16.65
CA SER A 158 -0.23 10.21 -17.28
C SER A 158 -0.33 8.78 -17.82
N THR A 159 0.78 8.18 -18.25
CA THR A 159 0.81 6.81 -18.79
C THR A 159 0.55 5.79 -17.68
N LYS A 160 1.25 5.89 -16.55
CA LYS A 160 1.03 5.04 -15.37
C LYS A 160 -0.36 5.26 -14.82
N TYR A 161 -0.82 6.51 -14.73
CA TYR A 161 -2.18 6.80 -14.30
C TYR A 161 -3.22 6.13 -15.20
N GLN A 162 -3.05 6.20 -16.53
CA GLN A 162 -3.95 5.50 -17.45
C GLN A 162 -3.94 3.98 -17.23
N LYS A 163 -2.77 3.36 -17.04
CA LYS A 163 -2.70 1.93 -16.68
C LYS A 163 -3.44 1.64 -15.36
N MET A 164 -3.35 2.51 -14.36
CA MET A 164 -4.12 2.36 -13.11
C MET A 164 -5.63 2.37 -13.39
N LEU A 165 -6.11 3.27 -14.26
CA LEU A 165 -7.51 3.32 -14.67
C LEU A 165 -7.95 2.01 -15.35
N ASP A 166 -7.12 1.48 -16.24
CA ASP A 166 -7.36 0.20 -16.92
C ASP A 166 -7.46 -0.97 -15.90
N PHE A 167 -6.75 -0.85 -14.77
CA PHE A 167 -6.82 -1.75 -13.61
C PHE A 167 -7.87 -1.32 -12.57
N HIS A 168 -8.95 -0.67 -12.97
CA HIS A 168 -10.10 -0.33 -12.10
C HIS A 168 -9.76 0.58 -10.91
N PHE A 169 -8.72 1.41 -11.01
CA PHE A 169 -8.32 2.31 -9.91
C PHE A 169 -9.45 3.20 -9.39
N GLU A 170 -10.28 3.76 -10.28
CA GLU A 170 -11.42 4.60 -9.89
C GLU A 170 -12.42 3.85 -9.01
N ARG A 171 -12.57 2.53 -9.22
CA ARG A 171 -13.46 1.70 -8.40
C ARG A 171 -12.92 1.61 -6.98
N VAL A 172 -11.63 1.32 -6.81
CA VAL A 172 -11.01 1.25 -5.47
C VAL A 172 -11.04 2.61 -4.79
N SER A 173 -10.74 3.67 -5.53
CA SER A 173 -10.82 5.05 -5.04
C SER A 173 -12.25 5.39 -4.56
N ALA A 174 -13.28 5.02 -5.32
CA ALA A 174 -14.67 5.22 -4.92
C ALA A 174 -15.09 4.40 -3.69
N ILE A 175 -14.62 3.15 -3.57
CA ILE A 175 -14.86 2.32 -2.37
C ILE A 175 -14.21 2.97 -1.14
N LEU A 176 -12.98 3.48 -1.28
CA LEU A 176 -12.28 4.18 -0.20
C LEU A 176 -13.02 5.45 0.24
N ALA A 177 -13.57 6.22 -0.71
CA ALA A 177 -14.37 7.42 -0.41
C ALA A 177 -15.71 7.11 0.28
N THR A 178 -16.24 5.89 0.10
CA THR A 178 -17.52 5.47 0.69
C THR A 178 -17.35 5.26 2.20
N PRO A 179 -18.26 5.75 3.07
CA PRO A 179 -18.22 5.48 4.52
C PRO A 179 -18.20 3.97 4.82
N GLU A 180 -17.46 3.56 5.86
CA GLU A 180 -17.21 2.14 6.16
C GLU A 180 -18.49 1.33 6.44
N ASP A 181 -19.45 1.94 7.13
CA ASP A 181 -20.77 1.37 7.44
C ASP A 181 -21.65 1.15 6.20
N SER A 182 -21.34 1.85 5.12
CA SER A 182 -22.08 1.82 3.85
C SER A 182 -21.43 0.90 2.81
N ARG A 183 -20.26 0.32 3.10
CA ARG A 183 -19.55 -0.63 2.22
C ARG A 183 -20.10 -2.04 2.40
N SER A 184 -20.12 -2.80 1.31
CA SER A 184 -20.36 -4.24 1.36
C SER A 184 -19.21 -4.98 2.08
N GLN A 185 -19.47 -6.22 2.51
CA GLN A 185 -18.44 -7.04 3.16
C GLN A 185 -17.25 -7.32 2.21
N MET A 186 -17.52 -7.51 0.92
CA MET A 186 -16.46 -7.71 -0.07
C MET A 186 -15.64 -6.43 -0.29
N GLU A 187 -16.28 -5.27 -0.39
CA GLU A 187 -15.58 -3.98 -0.49
C GLU A 187 -14.67 -3.72 0.71
N ASN A 188 -15.14 -3.99 1.94
CA ASN A 188 -14.32 -3.92 3.14
C ASN A 188 -13.15 -4.91 3.10
N SER A 189 -13.37 -6.14 2.61
CA SER A 189 -12.31 -7.15 2.47
C SER A 189 -11.25 -6.71 1.46
N ILE A 190 -11.66 -6.15 0.31
CA ILE A 190 -10.76 -5.64 -0.73
C ILE A 190 -9.90 -4.49 -0.19
N LEU A 191 -10.52 -3.48 0.44
CA LEU A 191 -9.76 -2.36 1.00
C LEU A 191 -8.80 -2.82 2.09
N THR A 192 -9.24 -3.69 3.00
CA THR A 192 -8.39 -4.24 4.06
C THR A 192 -7.16 -4.94 3.46
N SER A 193 -7.37 -5.77 2.44
CA SER A 193 -6.28 -6.44 1.74
C SER A 193 -5.32 -5.46 1.07
N ILE A 194 -5.83 -4.41 0.42
CA ILE A 194 -5.00 -3.37 -0.21
C ILE A 194 -4.20 -2.59 0.85
N ILE A 195 -4.80 -2.29 2.00
CA ILE A 195 -4.14 -1.58 3.11
C ILE A 195 -2.98 -2.41 3.66
N PHE A 196 -3.20 -3.68 3.99
CA PHE A 196 -2.13 -4.57 4.45
C PHE A 196 -1.05 -4.77 3.39
N PHE A 197 -1.44 -4.93 2.13
CA PHE A 197 -0.49 -5.04 1.03
C PHE A 197 0.39 -3.79 0.93
N GLY A 198 -0.22 -2.61 0.80
CA GLY A 198 0.49 -1.34 0.69
C GLY A 198 1.39 -1.07 1.90
N SER A 199 0.95 -1.44 3.11
CA SER A 199 1.71 -1.22 4.34
C SER A 199 2.95 -2.11 4.36
N GLY A 200 2.82 -3.36 3.92
CA GLY A 200 3.93 -4.29 3.73
C GLY A 200 5.03 -3.77 2.80
N MET A 201 4.66 -2.93 1.81
CA MET A 201 5.64 -2.34 0.87
C MET A 201 6.52 -1.25 1.48
N ASN A 202 6.19 -0.77 2.68
CA ASN A 202 7.00 0.17 3.44
C ASN A 202 7.73 -0.48 4.62
N GLU A 203 7.47 -1.76 4.88
CA GLU A 203 8.14 -2.49 5.96
C GLU A 203 9.64 -2.63 5.71
N ARG A 204 10.43 -2.42 6.77
CA ARG A 204 11.89 -2.50 6.69
C ARG A 204 12.39 -3.94 6.67
N LEU A 205 11.74 -4.80 7.45
CA LEU A 205 12.16 -6.18 7.65
C LEU A 205 11.39 -7.08 6.70
N LEU A 206 12.10 -7.95 5.97
CA LEU A 206 11.48 -8.87 5.00
C LEU A 206 10.39 -9.73 5.63
N ARG A 207 10.58 -10.20 6.87
CA ARG A 207 9.55 -10.93 7.60
C ARG A 207 8.25 -10.15 7.78
N ASN A 208 8.32 -8.84 8.03
CA ASN A 208 7.14 -8.01 8.25
C ASN A 208 6.42 -7.76 6.91
N THR A 209 7.18 -7.51 5.84
CA THR A 209 6.65 -7.44 4.48
C THR A 209 5.93 -8.73 4.10
N PHE A 210 6.57 -9.88 4.34
CA PHE A 210 6.01 -11.21 4.07
C PHE A 210 4.70 -11.44 4.83
N VAL A 211 4.72 -11.23 6.15
CA VAL A 211 3.53 -11.38 7.01
C VAL A 211 2.40 -10.46 6.52
N SER A 212 2.71 -9.22 6.14
CA SER A 212 1.71 -8.27 5.64
C SER A 212 1.04 -8.76 4.35
N PHE A 213 1.79 -9.33 3.41
CA PHE A 213 1.22 -9.91 2.18
C PHE A 213 0.36 -11.16 2.46
N VAL A 214 0.78 -12.02 3.39
CA VAL A 214 -0.05 -13.17 3.79
C VAL A 214 -1.35 -12.70 4.47
N ILE A 215 -1.29 -11.70 5.36
CA ILE A 215 -2.49 -11.10 5.98
C ILE A 215 -3.40 -10.46 4.93
N ALA A 216 -2.83 -9.83 3.89
CA ALA A 216 -3.61 -9.30 2.78
C ALA A 216 -4.39 -10.42 2.03
N LEU A 217 -3.76 -11.58 1.81
CA LEU A 217 -4.45 -12.76 1.26
C LEU A 217 -5.52 -13.33 2.19
N GLU A 218 -5.23 -13.44 3.48
CA GLU A 218 -6.21 -13.87 4.49
C GLU A 218 -7.45 -12.97 4.46
N SER A 219 -7.21 -11.66 4.44
CA SER A 219 -8.25 -10.64 4.48
C SER A 219 -9.21 -10.74 3.29
N CYS A 220 -8.75 -11.16 2.11
CA CYS A 220 -9.60 -11.30 0.95
C CYS A 220 -10.25 -12.68 0.79
N LEU A 221 -9.57 -13.77 1.17
CA LEU A 221 -10.04 -15.13 0.88
C LEU A 221 -10.71 -15.86 2.06
N LEU A 222 -10.35 -15.53 3.31
CA LEU A 222 -10.82 -16.27 4.48
C LEU A 222 -12.04 -15.65 5.16
N ARG A 223 -12.93 -16.50 5.65
CA ARG A 223 -14.00 -16.08 6.56
C ARG A 223 -13.49 -15.95 7.98
N ARG A 224 -14.22 -15.20 8.80
CA ARG A 224 -13.99 -15.16 10.23
C ARG A 224 -14.24 -16.56 10.81
N CYS A 225 -13.35 -17.01 11.71
CA CYS A 225 -13.44 -18.30 12.41
C CYS A 225 -13.43 -19.55 11.52
N GLU A 226 -12.83 -19.46 10.34
CA GLU A 226 -12.71 -20.58 9.42
C GLU A 226 -11.74 -21.66 9.92
N LYS A 227 -12.14 -22.93 9.78
CA LYS A 227 -11.27 -24.09 9.99
C LYS A 227 -10.41 -24.32 8.76
N ASP A 228 -9.21 -24.86 8.94
CA ASP A 228 -8.24 -25.10 7.86
C ASP A 228 -7.98 -23.84 7.00
N LYS A 229 -7.32 -22.86 7.62
CA LYS A 229 -7.03 -21.57 6.97
C LYS A 229 -6.11 -21.74 5.78
N SER A 230 -5.06 -22.54 5.93
CA SER A 230 -4.01 -22.77 4.92
C SER A 230 -4.61 -23.31 3.61
N GLY A 231 -5.34 -24.44 3.69
CA GLY A 231 -5.97 -25.04 2.53
C GLY A 231 -7.05 -24.18 1.88
N ASN A 232 -7.79 -23.39 2.67
CA ASN A 232 -8.81 -22.47 2.14
C ASN A 232 -8.21 -21.26 1.39
N ILE A 233 -7.11 -20.68 1.88
CA ILE A 233 -6.39 -19.63 1.16
C ILE A 233 -5.85 -20.20 -0.15
N ALA A 234 -5.15 -21.34 -0.09
CA ALA A 234 -4.54 -21.97 -1.25
C ALA A 234 -5.58 -22.30 -2.35
N ASN A 235 -6.72 -22.88 -1.96
CA ASN A 235 -7.81 -23.17 -2.88
C ASN A 235 -8.48 -21.92 -3.45
N GLY A 236 -8.73 -20.91 -2.59
CA GLY A 236 -9.30 -19.63 -3.01
C GLY A 236 -8.41 -18.95 -4.06
N MET A 237 -7.11 -18.87 -3.79
CA MET A 237 -6.13 -18.26 -4.68
C MET A 237 -6.03 -19.00 -6.01
N CYS A 238 -5.88 -20.33 -5.99
CA CYS A 238 -5.80 -21.14 -7.21
C CYS A 238 -7.02 -20.95 -8.11
N ALA A 239 -8.20 -20.83 -7.52
CA ALA A 239 -9.42 -20.60 -8.27
C ALA A 239 -9.50 -19.18 -8.84
N MET A 240 -9.19 -18.15 -8.02
CA MET A 240 -9.21 -16.76 -8.46
C MET A 240 -8.26 -16.51 -9.62
N LEU A 241 -7.06 -17.08 -9.54
CA LEU A 241 -6.04 -16.94 -10.58
C LEU A 241 -6.23 -17.90 -11.76
N GLN A 242 -7.27 -18.75 -11.73
CA GLN A 242 -7.56 -19.75 -12.76
C GLN A 242 -6.32 -20.59 -13.13
N ILE A 243 -5.57 -21.00 -12.10
CA ILE A 243 -4.33 -21.77 -12.27
C ILE A 243 -4.64 -23.07 -13.00
N LYS A 244 -3.87 -23.37 -14.05
CA LYS A 244 -4.07 -24.57 -14.86
C LYS A 244 -3.93 -25.84 -14.00
N PRO A 245 -4.71 -26.91 -14.30
CA PRO A 245 -4.72 -28.14 -13.49
C PRO A 245 -3.33 -28.71 -13.19
N GLU A 246 -2.42 -28.69 -14.17
CA GLU A 246 -1.06 -29.23 -14.07
C GLU A 246 -0.17 -28.47 -13.08
N TYR A 247 -0.42 -27.18 -12.84
CA TYR A 247 0.35 -26.35 -11.90
C TYR A 247 -0.35 -26.17 -10.56
N ARG A 248 -1.64 -26.48 -10.48
CA ARG A 248 -2.47 -26.19 -9.32
C ARG A 248 -1.94 -26.81 -8.03
N ARG A 249 -1.47 -28.06 -8.07
CA ARG A 249 -0.92 -28.75 -6.90
C ARG A 249 0.31 -28.02 -6.35
N ALA A 250 1.26 -27.68 -7.23
CA ALA A 250 2.49 -27.00 -6.82
C ALA A 250 2.21 -25.62 -6.22
N ILE A 251 1.30 -24.85 -6.83
CA ILE A 251 0.89 -23.54 -6.31
C ILE A 251 0.13 -23.67 -4.98
N HIS A 252 -0.72 -24.69 -4.84
CA HIS A 252 -1.43 -24.95 -3.59
C HIS A 252 -0.47 -25.25 -2.44
N GLU A 253 0.40 -26.25 -2.60
CA GLU A 253 1.41 -26.64 -1.61
C GLU A 253 2.31 -25.45 -1.24
N LYS A 254 2.66 -24.61 -2.23
CA LYS A 254 3.47 -23.40 -2.02
C LYS A 254 2.75 -22.37 -1.15
N VAL A 255 1.48 -22.08 -1.41
CA VAL A 255 0.70 -21.13 -0.60
C VAL A 255 0.48 -21.64 0.81
N GLU A 256 0.22 -22.94 0.97
CA GLU A 256 0.12 -23.54 2.30
C GLU A 256 1.42 -23.34 3.08
N SER A 257 2.57 -23.59 2.43
CA SER A 257 3.88 -23.38 3.06
C SER A 257 4.10 -21.92 3.49
N TYR A 258 3.60 -20.92 2.74
CA TYR A 258 3.71 -19.53 3.16
C TYR A 258 2.86 -19.20 4.39
N TYR A 259 1.67 -19.79 4.47
CA TYR A 259 0.80 -19.61 5.63
C TYR A 259 1.43 -20.23 6.87
N ASP A 260 2.04 -21.41 6.74
CA ASP A 260 2.73 -22.08 7.83
C ASP A 260 3.93 -21.24 8.30
N ILE A 261 4.77 -20.74 7.39
CA ILE A 261 5.87 -19.81 7.72
C ILE A 261 5.35 -18.58 8.46
N ARG A 262 4.24 -17.97 8.02
CA ARG A 262 3.62 -16.83 8.71
C ARG A 262 3.13 -17.23 10.11
N SER A 263 2.59 -18.43 10.29
CA SER A 263 2.19 -18.96 11.59
C SER A 263 3.40 -19.07 12.53
N ASP A 264 4.50 -19.64 12.03
CA ASP A 264 5.74 -19.84 12.79
C ASP A 264 6.40 -18.51 13.16
N ILE A 265 6.43 -17.52 12.26
CA ILE A 265 6.93 -16.17 12.57
C ILE A 265 6.15 -15.56 13.73
N VAL A 266 4.82 -15.67 13.71
CA VAL A 266 3.94 -15.01 14.69
C VAL A 266 3.95 -15.73 16.04
N HIS A 267 4.06 -17.06 16.05
CA HIS A 267 3.93 -17.85 17.26
C HIS A 267 5.26 -18.33 17.86
N GLU A 268 6.26 -18.55 17.02
CA GLU A 268 7.55 -19.14 17.41
C GLU A 268 8.73 -18.17 17.21
N GLY A 269 8.52 -17.07 16.47
CA GLY A 269 9.56 -16.08 16.20
C GLY A 269 10.63 -16.56 15.21
N VAL A 270 10.36 -17.63 14.45
CA VAL A 270 11.26 -18.18 13.44
C VAL A 270 11.33 -17.24 12.24
N ASP A 271 12.54 -16.83 11.83
CA ASP A 271 12.76 -15.90 10.71
C ASP A 271 13.60 -16.58 9.62
N ASN A 272 12.92 -17.33 8.74
CA ASN A 272 13.52 -18.01 7.58
C ASN A 272 13.06 -17.40 6.24
N VAL A 273 12.56 -16.16 6.27
CA VAL A 273 12.03 -15.48 5.07
C VAL A 273 13.17 -14.97 4.20
N VAL A 274 13.15 -15.37 2.93
CA VAL A 274 14.08 -14.89 1.91
C VAL A 274 13.37 -14.00 0.88
N GLU A 275 14.11 -13.13 0.19
CA GLU A 275 13.54 -12.16 -0.77
C GLU A 275 12.71 -12.83 -1.87
N GLY A 276 13.14 -13.99 -2.38
CA GLY A 276 12.40 -14.74 -3.39
C GLY A 276 10.98 -15.13 -2.93
N MET A 277 10.81 -15.47 -1.65
CA MET A 277 9.48 -15.77 -1.09
C MET A 277 8.61 -14.51 -1.03
N VAL A 278 9.21 -13.37 -0.63
CA VAL A 278 8.51 -12.07 -0.58
C VAL A 278 8.04 -11.65 -1.96
N PHE A 279 8.89 -11.80 -2.97
CA PHE A 279 8.56 -11.52 -4.37
C PHE A 279 7.39 -12.39 -4.85
N GLU A 280 7.48 -13.71 -4.63
CA GLU A 280 6.45 -14.66 -5.05
C GLU A 280 5.10 -14.37 -4.38
N ILE A 281 5.07 -14.17 -3.06
CA ILE A 281 3.82 -13.90 -2.33
C ILE A 281 3.26 -12.52 -2.69
N CYS A 282 4.09 -11.51 -2.92
CA CYS A 282 3.67 -10.20 -3.41
C CYS A 282 2.93 -10.34 -4.74
N TYR A 283 3.52 -11.04 -5.71
CA TYR A 283 2.92 -11.27 -7.02
C TYR A 283 1.58 -12.01 -6.92
N LEU A 284 1.53 -13.11 -6.17
CA LEU A 284 0.30 -13.89 -5.99
C LEU A 284 -0.81 -13.07 -5.31
N THR A 285 -0.45 -12.30 -4.29
CA THR A 285 -1.38 -11.45 -3.54
C THR A 285 -1.93 -10.34 -4.41
N PHE A 286 -1.06 -9.63 -5.14
CA PHE A 286 -1.47 -8.56 -6.05
C PHE A 286 -2.49 -9.05 -7.07
N ASN A 287 -2.18 -10.13 -7.80
CA ASN A 287 -3.06 -10.67 -8.83
C ASN A 287 -4.39 -11.17 -8.26
N THR A 288 -4.38 -11.73 -7.05
CA THR A 288 -5.60 -12.20 -6.38
C THR A 288 -6.51 -11.04 -6.02
N ILE A 289 -5.96 -9.99 -5.40
CA ILE A 289 -6.71 -8.78 -5.06
C ILE A 289 -7.24 -8.10 -6.33
N MET A 290 -6.41 -7.98 -7.36
CA MET A 290 -6.82 -7.39 -8.63
C MET A 290 -7.99 -8.12 -9.28
N ARG A 291 -7.99 -9.46 -9.25
CA ARG A 291 -9.12 -10.24 -9.75
C ARG A 291 -10.38 -10.03 -8.93
N LEU A 292 -10.26 -9.86 -7.61
CA LEU A 292 -11.40 -9.53 -6.75
C LEU A 292 -11.96 -8.14 -7.03
N VAL A 293 -11.10 -7.14 -7.23
CA VAL A 293 -11.50 -5.78 -7.62
C VAL A 293 -12.35 -5.83 -8.90
N ALA A 294 -11.91 -6.58 -9.90
CA ALA A 294 -12.63 -6.76 -11.17
C ALA A 294 -14.04 -7.37 -11.00
N HIS A 295 -14.25 -8.21 -9.98
CA HIS A 295 -15.54 -8.84 -9.69
C HIS A 295 -16.32 -8.20 -8.53
N SER A 296 -15.82 -7.11 -7.94
CA SER A 296 -16.39 -6.47 -6.74
C SER A 296 -17.79 -5.92 -6.90
N LYS A 297 -18.29 -5.74 -8.13
CA LYS A 297 -19.67 -5.31 -8.40
C LYS A 297 -20.67 -6.47 -8.35
N GLU A 298 -20.21 -7.67 -8.68
CA GLU A 298 -21.03 -8.88 -8.77
C GLU A 298 -21.04 -9.66 -7.46
N ILE A 299 -19.96 -9.57 -6.69
CA ILE A 299 -19.71 -10.37 -5.50
C ILE A 299 -19.77 -9.46 -4.28
N LYS A 300 -20.83 -9.60 -3.49
CA LYS A 300 -21.07 -8.77 -2.30
C LYS A 300 -20.40 -9.31 -1.04
N ASP A 301 -20.15 -10.61 -0.99
CA ASP A 301 -19.55 -11.29 0.15
C ASP A 301 -18.69 -12.51 -0.24
N LYS A 302 -18.03 -13.10 0.77
CA LYS A 302 -17.15 -14.27 0.61
C LYS A 302 -17.90 -15.57 0.32
N ASP A 303 -19.21 -15.60 0.48
CA ASP A 303 -20.05 -16.77 0.23
C ASP A 303 -20.40 -16.85 -1.26
N GLU A 304 -20.80 -15.74 -1.84
CA GLU A 304 -20.97 -15.56 -3.27
C GLU A 304 -19.65 -15.82 -4.02
N LEU A 305 -18.53 -15.31 -3.49
CA LEU A 305 -17.20 -15.56 -4.06
C LEU A 305 -16.93 -17.05 -4.22
N ARG A 306 -17.18 -17.83 -3.16
CA ARG A 306 -16.94 -19.27 -3.16
C ARG A 306 -17.87 -20.03 -4.06
N LYS A 307 -19.13 -19.61 -4.12
CA LYS A 307 -20.09 -20.20 -5.05
C LYS A 307 -19.59 -20.03 -6.48
N LYS A 308 -19.19 -18.81 -6.85
CA LYS A 308 -18.62 -18.50 -8.17
C LYS A 308 -17.36 -19.30 -8.45
N ILE A 309 -16.41 -19.33 -7.50
CA ILE A 309 -15.19 -20.16 -7.58
C ILE A 309 -15.53 -21.64 -7.84
N ARG A 310 -16.47 -22.21 -7.09
CA ARG A 310 -16.86 -23.63 -7.26
C ARG A 310 -17.50 -23.89 -8.61
N GLU A 311 -18.29 -22.94 -9.12
CA GLU A 311 -18.93 -23.03 -10.44
C GLU A 311 -17.89 -22.96 -11.56
N GLU A 312 -16.96 -22.00 -11.51
CA GLU A 312 -15.86 -21.88 -12.47
C GLU A 312 -14.95 -23.12 -12.47
N LEU A 313 -14.61 -23.65 -11.28
CA LEU A 313 -13.81 -24.87 -11.17
C LEU A 313 -14.51 -26.09 -11.78
N LYS A 314 -15.84 -26.21 -11.63
CA LYS A 314 -16.60 -27.29 -12.27
C LYS A 314 -16.58 -27.15 -13.80
N GLU A 315 -16.66 -25.93 -14.31
CA GLU A 315 -16.62 -25.67 -15.75
C GLU A 315 -15.25 -25.98 -16.35
N ILE A 316 -14.17 -25.56 -15.70
CA ILE A 316 -12.79 -25.87 -16.10
C ILE A 316 -12.59 -27.39 -16.15
N ASN A 317 -12.98 -28.11 -15.09
CA ASN A 317 -12.84 -29.57 -15.04
C ASN A 317 -13.66 -30.28 -16.13
N ARG A 318 -14.83 -29.76 -16.50
CA ARG A 318 -15.63 -30.29 -17.63
C ARG A 318 -14.92 -30.08 -18.96
N LYS A 319 -14.38 -28.89 -19.21
CA LYS A 319 -13.64 -28.55 -20.43
C LYS A 319 -12.36 -29.39 -20.57
N THR A 320 -11.60 -29.58 -19.50
CA THR A 320 -10.39 -30.43 -19.50
C THR A 320 -10.73 -31.89 -19.81
N LYS A 321 -11.80 -32.44 -19.22
CA LYS A 321 -12.22 -33.82 -19.52
C LYS A 321 -12.64 -34.00 -20.98
N ALA A 322 -13.36 -33.03 -21.55
CA ALA A 322 -13.81 -33.09 -22.95
C ALA A 322 -12.66 -32.99 -23.97
N GLN A 323 -11.52 -32.39 -23.61
CA GLN A 323 -10.33 -32.32 -24.48
C GLN A 323 -9.47 -33.58 -24.41
N CYS A 324 -9.66 -34.45 -23.41
CA CYS A 324 -8.92 -35.69 -23.24
C CYS A 324 -9.65 -36.94 -23.75
N THR A 325 -10.89 -36.80 -24.20
CA THR A 325 -11.72 -37.85 -24.85
C THR A 325 -11.80 -37.63 -26.34
#